data_AF-A0A810A6N5-F1
#
_entry.id   AF-A0A810A6N5-F1
#
_cell.length_a   1.000
_cell.length_b   1.000
_cell.length_c   1.000
_cell.angle_alpha   90.00
_cell.angle_beta   90.00
_cell.angle_gamma   90.00
#
_symmetry.space_group_name_H-M   'P 1'
#
loop_
_entity.id
_entity.type
_entity.pdbx_description
1 polymer ?
#
loop_
_entity_poly.entity_id
_entity_poly.type
_entity_poly.pdbx_seq_one_letter_code
_entity_poly.pdbx_strand_id
1 'polypeptide(L)'
;MLGVDGISDFNALHSRKRDHEVQFCAFDILAEGGDDHRRLSLSMRKTNLERLLARRPEGVFVNPFERGQLGPDLFRAACNMGLEGLVSKRRDQPDQAGRSKHWVKVKNRSHPAMEREL
;
A
#
# COMPACT_ATOMS: atom_id res chain seq x y z
N MET A 1 7.79 -5.50 8.71
CA MET A 1 8.05 -5.28 10.14
C MET A 1 7.48 -3.94 10.52
N LEU A 2 6.77 -3.87 11.64
CA LEU A 2 6.26 -2.61 12.17
C LEU A 2 7.11 -2.20 13.37
N GLY A 3 7.42 -0.92 13.49
CA GLY A 3 8.01 -0.32 14.68
C GLY A 3 7.00 -0.29 15.83
N VAL A 4 7.47 0.17 16.99
CA VAL A 4 6.64 0.31 18.21
C VAL A 4 5.47 1.29 18.03
N ASP A 5 5.59 2.19 17.06
CA ASP A 5 4.59 3.17 16.63
C ASP A 5 3.61 2.61 15.57
N GLY A 6 3.78 1.35 15.16
CA GLY A 6 2.99 0.72 14.10
C GLY A 6 3.39 1.14 12.69
N ILE A 7 4.47 1.92 12.52
CA ILE A 7 4.96 2.37 11.22
C ILE A 7 5.92 1.33 10.65
N SER A 8 5.91 1.13 9.32
CA SER A 8 6.83 0.18 8.68
C SER A 8 8.30 0.58 8.87
N ASP A 9 9.10 -0.31 9.46
CA ASP A 9 10.55 -0.13 9.59
C ASP A 9 11.27 -0.79 8.41
N PHE A 10 11.72 0.03 7.47
CA PHE A 10 12.44 -0.40 6.27
C PHE A 10 13.80 -1.04 6.61
N ASN A 11 14.56 -0.45 7.53
CA ASN A 11 15.93 -0.92 7.83
C ASN A 11 15.87 -2.25 8.57
N ALA A 12 14.94 -2.40 9.50
CA ALA A 12 14.76 -3.68 10.18
C ALA A 12 14.29 -4.79 9.22
N LEU A 13 13.36 -4.49 8.31
CA LEU A 13 12.97 -5.42 7.24
C LEU A 13 14.16 -5.78 6.33
N HIS A 14 14.93 -4.79 5.90
CA HIS A 14 16.07 -4.98 5.01
C HIS A 14 17.21 -5.79 5.67
N SER A 15 17.35 -5.71 7.00
CA SER A 15 18.37 -6.44 7.75
C SER A 15 18.17 -7.97 7.76
N ARG A 16 16.95 -8.46 7.46
CA ARG A 16 16.56 -9.88 7.50
C ARG A 16 16.72 -10.60 8.86
N LYS A 17 17.13 -9.89 9.92
CA LYS A 17 17.40 -10.49 11.24
C LYS A 17 16.14 -10.97 11.98
N ARG A 18 14.97 -10.48 11.58
CA ARG A 18 13.68 -10.72 12.25
C ARG A 18 12.58 -11.05 11.24
N ASP A 19 12.90 -11.89 10.25
CA ASP A 19 11.96 -12.28 9.18
C ASP A 19 10.66 -12.91 9.70
N HIS A 20 10.70 -13.58 10.85
CA HIS A 20 9.53 -14.20 11.50
C HIS A 20 8.50 -13.18 12.03
N GLU A 21 8.87 -11.90 12.17
CA GLU A 21 7.97 -10.80 12.58
C GLU A 21 7.42 -10.01 11.38
N VAL A 22 7.73 -10.43 10.14
CA VAL A 22 7.29 -9.73 8.94
C VAL A 22 5.80 -9.97 8.70
N GLN A 23 5.09 -8.87 8.41
CA GLN A 23 3.68 -8.90 8.02
C GLN A 23 3.56 -8.59 6.53
N PHE A 24 2.67 -9.30 5.85
CA PHE A 24 2.34 -9.03 4.45
C PHE A 24 1.07 -8.18 4.39
N CYS A 25 1.20 -6.92 3.96
CA CYS A 25 0.08 -6.01 3.76
C CYS A 25 -0.27 -5.91 2.26
N ALA A 26 -1.27 -6.66 1.84
CA ALA A 26 -1.75 -6.68 0.46
C ALA A 26 -2.51 -5.38 0.13
N PHE A 27 -2.19 -4.76 -1.02
CA PHE A 27 -2.81 -3.51 -1.45
C PHE A 27 -3.61 -3.63 -2.76
N ASP A 28 -3.47 -4.71 -3.51
CA ASP A 28 -4.19 -4.96 -4.77
C ASP A 28 -4.34 -6.48 -5.00
N ILE A 29 -5.17 -6.87 -5.96
CA ILE A 29 -5.32 -8.25 -6.44
C ILE A 29 -5.29 -8.24 -7.97
N LEU A 30 -4.37 -9.02 -8.54
CA LEU A 30 -4.16 -9.05 -10.00
C LEU A 30 -4.77 -10.29 -10.65
N ALA A 31 -4.97 -11.37 -9.89
CA ALA A 31 -5.60 -12.59 -10.36
C ALA A 31 -6.21 -13.38 -9.18
N GLU A 32 -7.25 -14.15 -9.47
CA GLU A 32 -7.91 -15.06 -8.51
C GLU A 32 -8.49 -16.25 -9.27
N GLY A 33 -8.26 -17.49 -8.81
CA GLY A 33 -8.91 -18.67 -9.39
C GLY A 33 -8.63 -18.95 -10.87
N GLY A 34 -7.58 -18.37 -11.45
CA GLY A 34 -7.26 -18.45 -12.89
C GLY A 34 -7.73 -17.26 -13.71
N ASP A 35 -8.54 -16.36 -13.13
CA ASP A 35 -9.01 -15.15 -13.79
C ASP A 35 -8.03 -13.98 -13.62
N ASP A 36 -7.85 -13.20 -14.69
CA ASP A 36 -7.03 -11.99 -14.70
C ASP A 36 -7.86 -10.76 -14.33
N HIS A 37 -7.56 -10.15 -13.19
CA HIS A 37 -8.26 -8.98 -12.66
C HIS A 37 -7.66 -7.64 -13.11
N ARG A 38 -6.54 -7.63 -13.85
CA ARG A 38 -5.83 -6.37 -14.20
C ARG A 38 -6.68 -5.41 -15.01
N ARG A 39 -7.61 -5.92 -15.83
CA ARG A 39 -8.54 -5.09 -16.62
C ARG A 39 -9.69 -4.49 -15.80
N LEU A 40 -9.91 -4.96 -14.57
CA LEU A 40 -10.93 -4.42 -13.68
C LEU A 40 -10.48 -3.07 -13.11
N SER A 41 -11.45 -2.21 -12.79
CA SER A 41 -11.18 -0.96 -12.06
C SER A 41 -10.57 -1.23 -10.68
N LEU A 42 -9.75 -0.31 -10.18
CA LEU A 42 -9.17 -0.42 -8.83
C LEU A 42 -10.25 -0.65 -7.75
N SER A 43 -11.41 0.00 -7.84
CA SER A 43 -12.49 -0.22 -6.85
C SER A 43 -12.99 -1.67 -6.84
N MET A 44 -13.10 -2.29 -8.02
CA MET A 44 -13.49 -3.70 -8.12
C MET A 44 -12.40 -4.61 -7.56
N ARG A 45 -11.13 -4.34 -7.89
CA ARG A 45 -10.00 -5.11 -7.37
C ARG A 45 -9.88 -5.01 -5.85
N LYS A 46 -10.03 -3.81 -5.26
CA LYS A 46 -10.09 -3.62 -3.81
C LYS A 46 -11.21 -4.43 -3.15
N THR A 47 -12.40 -4.42 -3.75
CA THR A 47 -13.56 -5.20 -3.26
C THR A 47 -13.27 -6.70 -3.33
N ASN A 48 -12.66 -7.19 -4.41
CA ASN A 48 -12.29 -8.60 -4.55
C ASN A 48 -11.20 -9.00 -3.55
N LEU A 49 -10.20 -8.15 -3.32
CA LEU A 49 -9.16 -8.38 -2.32
C LEU A 49 -9.73 -8.47 -0.90
N GLU A 50 -10.62 -7.53 -0.52
CA GLU A 50 -11.31 -7.55 0.78
C GLU A 50 -12.12 -8.85 0.93
N ARG A 51 -12.85 -9.29 -0.11
CA ARG A 51 -13.61 -10.55 -0.09
C ARG A 51 -12.73 -11.80 0.02
N LEU A 52 -11.60 -11.82 -0.70
CA LEU A 52 -10.65 -12.92 -0.67
C LEU A 52 -10.07 -13.09 0.74
N LEU A 53 -9.63 -11.98 1.35
CA LEU A 53 -8.98 -11.99 2.66
C LEU A 53 -9.96 -12.11 3.84
N ALA A 54 -11.23 -11.67 3.69
CA ALA A 54 -12.26 -11.93 4.68
C ALA A 54 -12.49 -13.44 4.94
N ARG A 55 -12.12 -14.29 3.96
CA ARG A 55 -12.21 -15.75 4.05
C ARG A 55 -10.93 -16.40 4.59
N ARG A 56 -9.86 -15.62 4.83
CA ARG A 56 -8.51 -16.10 5.14
C ARG A 56 -7.87 -15.23 6.24
N PRO A 57 -8.08 -15.54 7.53
CA PRO A 57 -7.65 -14.67 8.62
C PRO A 57 -6.14 -14.68 8.89
N GLU A 58 -5.36 -15.60 8.30
CA GLU A 58 -3.97 -15.82 8.74
C GLU A 58 -2.92 -15.23 7.78
N GLY A 59 -2.09 -14.34 8.31
CA GLY A 59 -0.79 -13.94 7.75
C GLY A 59 -0.79 -12.82 6.69
N VAL A 60 -1.95 -12.50 6.11
CA VAL A 60 -2.08 -11.44 5.09
C VAL A 60 -3.14 -10.42 5.47
N PHE A 61 -2.75 -9.15 5.54
CA PHE A 61 -3.62 -8.05 5.91
C PHE A 61 -3.98 -7.20 4.69
N VAL A 62 -5.22 -6.72 4.61
CA VAL A 62 -5.57 -5.66 3.65
C VAL A 62 -4.92 -4.37 4.13
N ASN A 63 -4.11 -3.73 3.29
CA ASN A 63 -3.58 -2.41 3.58
C ASN A 63 -4.73 -1.39 3.63
N PRO A 64 -4.96 -0.70 4.77
CA PRO A 64 -6.00 0.32 4.89
C PRO A 64 -5.84 1.41 3.84
N PHE A 65 -6.96 1.97 3.37
CA PHE A 65 -6.94 3.04 2.38
C PHE A 65 -8.17 3.93 2.50
N GLU A 66 -7.98 5.21 2.19
CA GLU A 66 -9.05 6.20 2.14
C GLU A 66 -9.69 6.28 0.75
N ARG A 67 -11.00 6.55 0.71
CA ARG A 67 -11.79 6.72 -0.51
C ARG A 67 -12.30 8.16 -0.63
N GLY A 68 -12.59 8.59 -1.85
CA GLY A 68 -13.19 9.91 -2.12
C GLY A 68 -12.19 10.92 -2.68
N GLN A 69 -12.52 12.21 -2.54
CA GLN A 69 -11.61 13.28 -2.93
C GLN A 69 -10.49 13.39 -1.89
N LEU A 70 -9.30 12.93 -2.27
CA LEU A 70 -8.12 13.00 -1.42
C LEU A 70 -7.47 14.36 -1.62
N GLY A 71 -7.62 15.23 -0.61
CA GLY A 71 -7.07 16.58 -0.60
C GLY A 71 -5.69 16.67 0.07
N PRO A 72 -5.08 17.86 0.07
CA PRO A 72 -3.79 18.12 0.72
C PRO A 72 -3.81 17.81 2.23
N ASP A 73 -4.99 17.84 2.85
CA ASP A 73 -5.20 17.59 4.28
C ASP A 73 -4.85 16.15 4.66
N LEU A 74 -5.22 15.18 3.84
CA LEU A 74 -4.86 13.78 4.06
C LEU A 74 -3.34 13.59 3.97
N PHE A 75 -2.69 14.29 3.03
CA PHE A 75 -1.23 14.26 2.93
C PHE A 75 -0.56 14.89 4.15
N ARG A 76 -1.07 16.03 4.64
CA ARG A 76 -0.58 16.64 5.88
C ARG A 76 -0.76 15.71 7.09
N ALA A 77 -1.89 15.05 7.20
CA ALA A 77 -2.13 14.06 8.25
C ALA A 77 -1.12 12.90 8.18
N ALA A 78 -0.89 12.33 6.99
CA ALA A 78 0.12 11.29 6.80
C ALA A 78 1.53 11.76 7.20
N CYS A 79 1.91 12.99 6.86
CA CYS A 79 3.18 13.57 7.28
C CYS A 79 3.28 13.73 8.80
N ASN A 80 2.22 14.22 9.46
CA ASN A 80 2.17 14.41 10.91
C ASN A 80 2.21 13.07 11.67
N MET A 81 1.71 12.00 11.05
CA MET A 81 1.81 10.62 11.56
C MET A 81 3.20 10.01 11.35
N GLY A 82 4.17 10.75 10.80
CA GLY A 82 5.52 10.24 10.54
C GLY A 82 5.62 9.25 9.38
N LEU A 83 4.60 9.16 8.52
CA LEU A 83 4.63 8.27 7.37
C LEU A 83 5.56 8.81 6.26
N GLU A 84 6.13 7.91 5.46
CA GLU A 84 6.98 8.27 4.32
C GLU A 84 6.24 9.16 3.30
N GLY A 85 4.92 9.03 3.21
CA GLY A 85 4.08 9.81 2.32
C GLY A 85 2.81 9.06 1.94
N LEU A 86 2.26 9.41 0.78
CA LEU A 86 1.03 8.83 0.26
C LEU A 86 1.19 8.29 -1.15
N VAL A 87 0.33 7.31 -1.43
CA VAL A 87 0.21 6.68 -2.72
C VAL A 87 -1.24 6.85 -3.19
N SER A 88 -1.44 7.71 -4.19
CA SER A 88 -2.74 7.96 -4.79
C SER A 88 -2.91 7.11 -6.05
N LYS A 89 -4.02 6.38 -6.12
CA LYS A 89 -4.36 5.54 -7.27
C LYS A 89 -5.72 5.95 -7.86
N ARG A 90 -5.84 6.05 -9.18
CA ARG A 90 -7.12 6.35 -9.85
C ARG A 90 -8.10 5.18 -9.66
N ARG A 91 -9.25 5.48 -9.05
CA ARG A 91 -10.27 4.50 -8.64
C ARG A 91 -10.82 3.66 -9.80
N ASP A 92 -10.99 4.28 -10.95
CA ASP A 92 -11.69 3.79 -12.14
C ASP A 92 -10.75 3.18 -13.19
N GLN A 93 -9.44 3.15 -12.93
CA GLN A 93 -8.45 2.73 -13.92
C GLN A 93 -8.05 1.25 -13.72
N PRO A 94 -7.77 0.53 -14.82
CA PRO A 94 -7.19 -0.81 -14.77
C PRO A 94 -5.75 -0.75 -14.21
N ASP A 95 -5.25 -1.91 -13.80
CA ASP A 95 -3.82 -2.07 -13.51
C ASP A 95 -3.05 -2.09 -14.84
N GLN A 96 -1.94 -1.36 -14.87
CA GLN A 96 -1.06 -1.25 -16.03
C GLN A 96 0.35 -1.58 -15.59
N ALA A 97 0.98 -2.53 -16.29
CA ALA A 97 2.38 -2.83 -16.08
C ALA A 97 3.24 -1.60 -16.43
N GLY A 98 4.31 -1.39 -15.65
CA GLY A 98 5.27 -0.31 -15.88
C GLY A 98 4.85 1.04 -15.28
N ARG A 99 5.48 2.11 -15.76
CA ARG A 99 5.29 3.46 -15.21
C ARG A 99 3.92 4.01 -15.62
N SER A 100 3.06 4.27 -14.64
CA SER A 100 1.71 4.78 -14.87
C SER A 100 1.50 6.17 -14.26
N LYS A 101 0.71 7.01 -14.93
CA LYS A 101 0.21 8.28 -14.37
C LYS A 101 -0.98 8.09 -13.43
N HIS A 102 -1.53 6.88 -13.38
CA HIS A 102 -2.69 6.55 -12.54
C HIS A 102 -2.29 6.14 -11.12
N TRP A 103 -0.99 5.98 -10.87
CA TRP A 103 -0.42 5.62 -9.58
C TRP A 103 0.69 6.63 -9.25
N VAL A 104 0.40 7.55 -8.33
CA VAL A 104 1.29 8.67 -7.97
C VAL A 104 1.72 8.52 -6.52
N LYS A 105 3.04 8.51 -6.30
CA LYS A 105 3.64 8.59 -4.96
C LYS A 105 4.05 10.03 -4.67
N VAL A 106 3.61 10.56 -3.54
CA VAL A 106 4.06 11.85 -2.99
C VAL A 106 4.75 11.56 -1.67
N LYS A 107 6.01 11.96 -1.53
CA LYS A 107 6.82 11.71 -0.34
C LYS A 107 6.79 12.91 0.61
N ASN A 108 6.77 12.64 1.91
CA ASN A 108 7.03 13.62 2.96
C ASN A 108 8.51 14.01 2.90
N ARG A 109 8.79 15.29 2.63
CA ARG A 109 10.16 15.80 2.47
C ARG A 109 11.00 15.72 3.73
N SER A 110 10.37 15.69 4.89
CA SER A 110 11.05 15.62 6.20
C SER A 110 11.29 14.19 6.67
N HIS A 111 10.82 13.18 5.94
CA HIS A 111 10.96 11.79 6.33
C HIS A 111 12.35 11.23 5.93
N PRO A 112 13.04 10.45 6.77
CA PRO A 112 14.39 9.91 6.48
C PRO A 112 14.48 9.10 5.17
N ALA A 113 13.36 8.57 4.68
CA ALA A 113 13.30 7.88 3.39
C ALA A 113 13.58 8.77 2.16
N MET A 114 13.65 10.09 2.33
CA MET A 114 14.03 11.02 1.27
C MET A 114 15.51 10.93 0.90
N GLU A 115 16.35 10.54 1.87
CA GLU A 115 17.81 10.48 1.72
C GLU A 115 18.31 9.06 1.44
N ARG A 116 17.40 8.08 1.39
CA ARG A 116 17.75 6.69 1.07
C ARG A 116 18.16 6.58 -0.40
N GLU A 117 19.42 6.25 -0.65
CA GLU A 117 19.87 5.72 -1.93
C GLU A 117 19.34 4.27 -2.08
N LEU A 118 18.93 3.92 -3.30
CA LEU A 118 18.45 2.57 -3.66
C LEU A 118 19.61 1.65 -4.01
#